data_AF-A0A9X7Y0E4-F1
#
_entry.id   AF-A0A9X7Y0E4-F1
#
_cell.length_a   1.000
_cell.length_b   1.000
_cell.length_c   1.000
_cell.angle_alpha   90.00
_cell.angle_beta   90.00
_cell.angle_gamma   90.00
#
_symmetry.space_group_name_H-M   'P 1'
#
loop_
_entity.id
_entity.type
_entity.pdbx_description
1 polymer ?
#
loop_
_entity_poly.entity_id
_entity_poly.type
_entity_poly.pdbx_seq_one_letter_code
_entity_poly.pdbx_strand_id
1 'polypeptide(L)'
;MIKIVVFDADKTLWDHYNISIFKKPYKLINENSIEDSEGNRLTLFPEVRDTLRSLKDMGLFIGLATWNLPEKTHEILDLLKIREYFDIIISKDYPFKFIFIAEIIDRMREKGIYLKPDEIMFIDDRRVHFGNTWLYLGNIKCLEMWSDIIHHKQILEKIKSF
;
A
#
# COMPACT_ATOMS: atom_id res chain seq x y z
N MET A 1 -15.60 11.99 -3.77
CA MET A 1 -14.23 12.22 -4.28
C MET A 1 -13.25 11.60 -3.32
N ILE A 2 -12.39 10.72 -3.82
CA ILE A 2 -11.34 10.08 -3.03
C ILE A 2 -10.32 11.12 -2.54
N LYS A 3 -9.90 11.02 -1.29
CA LYS A 3 -8.84 11.85 -0.68
C LYS A 3 -7.58 11.09 -0.35
N ILE A 4 -7.70 9.78 -0.12
CA ILE A 4 -6.58 8.90 0.22
C ILE A 4 -6.71 7.57 -0.51
N VAL A 5 -5.56 7.07 -0.99
CA VAL A 5 -5.42 5.70 -1.49
C VAL A 5 -4.53 4.93 -0.51
N VAL A 6 -5.08 3.87 0.07
CA VAL A 6 -4.37 2.97 0.97
C VAL A 6 -4.01 1.70 0.22
N PHE A 7 -2.72 1.36 0.22
CA PHE A 7 -2.21 0.16 -0.41
C PHE A 7 -1.87 -0.90 0.63
N ASP A 8 -2.11 -2.17 0.31
CA ASP A 8 -1.27 -3.26 0.79
C ASP A 8 0.11 -3.24 0.06
N ALA A 9 1.06 -4.09 0.48
CA ALA A 9 2.41 -4.14 -0.07
C ALA A 9 2.73 -5.44 -0.83
N ASP A 10 2.79 -6.59 -0.15
CA ASP A 10 3.14 -7.86 -0.78
C ASP A 10 2.10 -8.26 -1.81
N LYS A 11 2.51 -8.65 -3.02
CA LYS A 11 1.60 -8.90 -4.15
C LYS A 11 0.71 -7.73 -4.57
N THR A 12 0.83 -6.57 -3.94
CA THR A 12 0.13 -5.35 -4.35
C THR A 12 1.09 -4.36 -5.01
N LEU A 13 2.23 -4.06 -4.40
CA LEU A 13 3.28 -3.17 -4.94
C LEU A 13 4.43 -3.94 -5.59
N TRP A 14 4.70 -5.15 -5.15
CA TRP A 14 5.78 -6.00 -5.65
C TRP A 14 5.38 -7.46 -5.75
N ASP A 15 6.13 -8.22 -6.54
CA ASP A 15 5.85 -9.62 -6.88
C ASP A 15 6.15 -10.64 -5.76
N HIS A 16 6.77 -10.21 -4.65
CA HIS A 16 7.07 -11.10 -3.52
C HIS A 16 5.88 -11.23 -2.55
N TYR A 17 5.78 -12.40 -1.90
CA TYR A 17 4.64 -12.75 -1.03
C TYR A 17 4.78 -12.30 0.42
N ASN A 18 6.01 -12.10 0.89
CA ASN A 18 6.28 -11.79 2.29
C ASN A 18 7.69 -11.23 2.47
N ILE A 19 7.86 -9.91 2.55
CA ILE A 19 9.18 -9.33 2.83
C ILE A 19 9.68 -9.60 4.26
N SER A 20 8.81 -10.05 5.18
CA SER A 20 9.21 -10.36 6.55
C SER A 20 10.19 -11.52 6.66
N ILE A 21 10.38 -12.32 5.61
CA ILE A 21 11.40 -13.40 5.61
C ILE A 21 12.81 -12.89 5.27
N PHE A 22 12.94 -11.72 4.64
CA PHE A 22 14.19 -11.24 4.05
C PHE A 22 15.34 -11.13 5.08
N LYS A 23 16.54 -11.55 4.71
CA LYS A 23 17.75 -11.54 5.54
C LYS A 23 18.78 -10.54 5.02
N LYS A 24 19.30 -9.72 5.92
CA LYS A 24 20.38 -8.76 5.61
C LYS A 24 21.70 -9.51 5.30
N PRO A 25 22.58 -8.92 4.47
CA PRO A 25 22.44 -7.64 3.80
C PRO A 25 21.48 -7.67 2.60
N TYR A 26 20.86 -6.52 2.32
CA TYR A 26 20.07 -6.31 1.10
C TYR A 26 20.93 -5.70 0.00
N LYS A 27 20.67 -6.13 -1.23
CA LYS A 27 21.32 -5.66 -2.44
C LYS A 27 20.28 -5.10 -3.39
N LEU A 28 20.46 -3.84 -3.82
CA LEU A 28 19.69 -3.26 -4.91
C LEU A 28 20.19 -3.87 -6.23
N ILE A 29 19.34 -4.62 -6.92
CA ILE A 29 19.66 -5.24 -8.22
C ILE A 29 19.49 -4.23 -9.35
N ASN A 30 18.43 -3.43 -9.28
CA ASN A 30 18.16 -2.27 -10.11
C ASN A 30 17.19 -1.35 -9.34
N GLU A 31 16.77 -0.25 -9.94
CA GLU A 31 15.86 0.70 -9.29
C GLU A 31 14.57 0.06 -8.74
N ASN A 32 14.08 -1.03 -9.31
CA ASN A 32 12.80 -1.66 -8.97
C ASN A 32 12.96 -3.03 -8.29
N SER A 33 14.16 -3.55 -8.11
CA SER A 33 14.39 -4.90 -7.59
C SER A 33 15.42 -4.91 -6.44
N ILE A 34 15.09 -5.66 -5.38
CA ILE A 34 15.98 -5.95 -4.26
C ILE A 34 16.15 -7.45 -4.13
N GLU A 35 17.35 -7.88 -3.75
CA GLU A 35 17.68 -9.25 -3.35
C GLU A 35 18.31 -9.25 -1.96
N ASP A 36 18.02 -10.25 -1.16
CA ASP A 36 18.57 -10.45 0.18
C ASP A 36 19.78 -11.40 0.17
N SER A 37 20.37 -11.68 1.34
CA SER A 37 21.55 -12.55 1.43
C SER A 37 21.29 -14.04 1.15
N GLU A 38 20.01 -14.46 1.19
CA GLU A 38 19.58 -15.84 0.94
C GLU A 38 19.02 -16.02 -0.49
N GLY A 39 19.08 -14.98 -1.32
CA GLY A 39 18.58 -15.00 -2.70
C GLY A 39 17.07 -14.76 -2.81
N ASN A 40 16.39 -14.36 -1.73
CA ASN A 40 15.01 -13.89 -1.81
C ASN A 40 14.98 -12.58 -2.57
N ARG A 41 14.16 -12.51 -3.62
CA ARG A 41 14.07 -11.35 -4.51
C ARG A 41 12.66 -10.80 -4.53
N LEU A 42 12.55 -9.48 -4.54
CA LEU A 42 11.32 -8.76 -4.87
C LEU A 42 11.57 -7.80 -6.04
N THR A 43 10.54 -7.60 -6.85
CA THR A 43 10.49 -6.61 -7.92
C THR A 43 9.17 -5.85 -7.86
N LEU A 44 9.24 -4.52 -7.90
CA LEU A 44 8.04 -3.69 -8.05
C LEU A 44 7.31 -4.07 -9.33
N PHE A 45 5.98 -4.15 -9.24
CA PHE A 45 5.17 -4.32 -10.45
C PHE A 45 5.35 -3.13 -11.40
N PRO A 46 5.12 -3.32 -12.71
CA PRO A 46 5.13 -2.22 -13.66
C PRO A 46 4.25 -1.05 -13.20
N GLU A 47 4.72 0.16 -13.48
CA GLU A 47 3.97 1.41 -13.26
C GLU A 47 3.72 1.81 -11.80
N VAL A 48 4.20 1.05 -10.80
CA VAL A 48 4.03 1.40 -9.36
C VAL A 48 4.52 2.81 -9.08
N ARG A 49 5.76 3.13 -9.45
CA ARG A 49 6.36 4.46 -9.20
C ARG A 49 5.59 5.58 -9.87
N ASP A 50 5.27 5.38 -11.14
CA ASP A 50 4.53 6.37 -11.93
C ASP A 50 3.15 6.61 -11.33
N THR A 51 2.49 5.55 -10.87
CA THR A 51 1.18 5.63 -10.22
C THR A 51 1.28 6.37 -8.89
N LEU A 52 2.24 6.02 -8.01
CA LEU A 52 2.45 6.72 -6.74
C LEU A 52 2.74 8.22 -6.96
N ARG A 53 3.60 8.55 -7.94
CA ARG A 53 3.88 9.93 -8.31
C ARG A 53 2.63 10.65 -8.80
N SER A 54 1.88 10.06 -9.74
CA SER A 54 0.63 10.65 -10.24
C SER A 54 -0.42 10.87 -9.15
N LEU A 55 -0.51 9.97 -8.16
CA LEU A 55 -1.40 10.16 -7.01
C LEU A 55 -0.99 11.39 -6.18
N LYS A 56 0.31 11.61 -5.96
CA LYS A 56 0.80 12.83 -5.30
C LYS A 56 0.56 14.09 -6.13
N ASP A 57 0.78 14.02 -7.44
CA ASP A 57 0.52 15.14 -8.37
C ASP A 57 -0.97 15.52 -8.39
N MET A 58 -1.87 14.57 -8.16
CA MET A 58 -3.31 14.78 -7.98
C MET A 58 -3.69 15.37 -6.61
N GLY A 59 -2.73 15.56 -5.70
CA GLY A 59 -2.98 16.08 -4.35
C GLY A 59 -3.58 15.05 -3.39
N LEU A 60 -3.52 13.75 -3.71
CA LEU A 60 -4.02 12.70 -2.84
C LEU A 60 -3.00 12.32 -1.76
N PHE A 61 -3.53 11.89 -0.62
CA PHE A 61 -2.72 11.20 0.38
C PHE A 61 -2.52 9.74 -0.02
N ILE A 62 -1.39 9.16 0.38
CA ILE A 62 -1.08 7.76 0.15
C ILE A 62 -0.77 7.10 1.49
N GLY A 63 -1.53 6.06 1.81
CA GLY A 63 -1.32 5.21 2.97
C GLY A 63 -0.75 3.85 2.58
N LEU A 64 0.04 3.25 3.47
CA LEU A 64 0.43 1.84 3.40
C LEU A 64 -0.14 1.10 4.61
N ALA A 65 -0.88 0.03 4.38
CA ALA A 65 -1.44 -0.86 5.40
C ALA A 65 -0.96 -2.29 5.13
N THR A 66 0.22 -2.66 5.64
CA THR A 66 0.89 -3.93 5.29
C THR A 66 1.03 -4.87 6.50
N TRP A 67 0.90 -6.17 6.24
CA TRP A 67 1.11 -7.21 7.24
C TRP A 67 2.57 -7.68 7.15
N ASN A 68 3.47 -6.95 7.81
CA ASN A 68 4.90 -7.21 7.79
C ASN A 68 5.60 -6.71 9.06
N LEU A 69 6.88 -7.06 9.22
CA LEU A 69 7.74 -6.47 10.25
C LEU A 69 8.04 -5.00 9.92
N PRO A 70 7.77 -4.04 10.83
CA PRO A 70 7.94 -2.60 10.57
C PRO A 70 9.34 -2.21 10.07
N GLU A 71 10.39 -2.73 10.72
CA GLU A 71 11.78 -2.47 10.35
C GLU A 71 12.03 -2.83 8.89
N LYS A 72 11.65 -4.05 8.49
CA LYS A 72 11.84 -4.54 7.12
C LYS A 72 11.02 -3.75 6.11
N THR A 73 9.77 -3.41 6.46
CA THR A 73 8.94 -2.56 5.59
C THR A 73 9.65 -1.23 5.30
N HIS A 74 10.12 -0.54 6.33
CA HIS A 74 10.78 0.74 6.14
C HIS A 74 12.07 0.61 5.32
N GLU A 75 12.91 -0.39 5.62
CA GLU A 75 14.16 -0.62 4.89
C GLU A 75 13.94 -0.94 3.41
N ILE A 76 12.97 -1.78 3.08
CA ILE A 76 12.63 -2.13 1.69
C ILE A 76 12.09 -0.89 0.95
N LEU A 77 11.20 -0.12 1.55
CA LEU A 77 10.68 1.11 0.93
C LEU A 77 11.76 2.17 0.70
N ASP A 78 12.73 2.28 1.62
CA ASP A 78 13.87 3.19 1.53
C ASP A 78 14.85 2.77 0.44
N LEU A 79 15.20 1.48 0.37
CA LEU A 79 16.08 0.94 -0.66
C LEU A 79 15.46 1.08 -2.06
N LEU A 80 14.15 0.86 -2.17
CA LEU A 80 13.39 1.14 -3.38
C LEU A 80 13.15 2.64 -3.59
N LYS A 81 13.51 3.55 -2.69
CA LYS A 81 13.22 5.00 -2.85
C LYS A 81 11.74 5.26 -3.22
N ILE A 82 10.82 4.57 -2.56
CA ILE A 82 9.38 4.83 -2.70
C ILE A 82 8.73 5.23 -1.37
N ARG A 83 9.48 5.17 -0.25
CA ARG A 83 9.00 5.60 1.06
C ARG A 83 8.44 7.02 1.05
N GLU A 84 9.08 7.92 0.31
CA GLU A 84 8.73 9.35 0.23
C GLU A 84 7.32 9.63 -0.33
N TYR A 85 6.73 8.68 -1.06
CA TYR A 85 5.37 8.82 -1.57
C TYR A 85 4.31 8.60 -0.48
N PHE A 86 4.62 7.89 0.61
CA PHE A 86 3.64 7.50 1.62
C PHE A 86 3.55 8.53 2.75
N ASP A 87 2.36 9.09 2.93
CA ASP A 87 2.07 10.07 3.99
C ASP A 87 1.89 9.40 5.37
N ILE A 88 1.42 8.15 5.38
CA ILE A 88 1.27 7.30 6.55
C ILE A 88 1.66 5.86 6.18
N ILE A 89 2.50 5.23 6.99
CA ILE A 89 2.84 3.81 6.87
C ILE A 89 2.45 3.12 8.18
N ILE A 90 1.53 2.15 8.07
CA ILE A 90 1.18 1.19 9.12
C ILE A 90 1.63 -0.19 8.66
N SER A 91 2.64 -0.72 9.33
CA SER A 91 3.14 -2.09 9.15
C SER A 91 3.10 -2.78 10.50
N LYS A 92 2.46 -3.95 10.58
CA LYS A 92 2.39 -4.75 11.81
C LYS A 92 2.41 -6.24 11.47
N ASP A 93 2.78 -7.06 12.45
CA ASP A 93 2.99 -8.51 12.31
C ASP A 93 1.71 -9.36 12.43
N TYR A 94 0.53 -8.78 12.22
CA TYR A 94 -0.76 -9.48 12.21
C TYR A 94 -1.67 -9.06 11.03
N PRO A 95 -2.62 -9.90 10.56
CA PRO A 95 -3.27 -9.70 9.26
C PRO A 95 -4.49 -8.75 9.25
N PHE A 96 -4.77 -8.03 10.33
CA PHE A 96 -6.04 -7.32 10.48
C PHE A 96 -6.02 -5.93 9.81
N LYS A 97 -6.15 -5.92 8.47
CA LYS A 97 -6.10 -4.69 7.64
C LYS A 97 -7.04 -3.59 8.07
N PHE A 98 -8.25 -3.92 8.51
CA PHE A 98 -9.21 -2.91 8.99
C PHE A 98 -8.67 -2.13 10.22
N ILE A 99 -7.87 -2.76 11.09
CA ILE A 99 -7.21 -2.07 12.21
C ILE A 99 -6.17 -1.08 11.68
N PHE A 100 -5.46 -1.45 10.61
CA PHE A 100 -4.42 -0.59 10.03
C PHE A 100 -5.03 0.63 9.36
N ILE A 101 -6.11 0.42 8.60
CA ILE A 101 -6.84 1.50 7.95
C ILE A 101 -7.48 2.42 9.01
N ALA A 102 -8.00 1.87 10.12
CA ALA A 102 -8.48 2.67 11.24
C ALA A 102 -7.36 3.57 11.83
N GLU A 103 -6.17 3.01 12.04
CA GLU A 103 -5.03 3.79 12.52
C GLU A 103 -4.56 4.85 11.52
N ILE A 104 -4.62 4.56 10.21
CA ILE A 104 -4.38 5.58 9.16
C ILE A 104 -5.39 6.72 9.31
N ILE A 105 -6.67 6.42 9.47
CA ILE A 105 -7.72 7.43 9.65
C ILE A 105 -7.44 8.30 10.89
N ASP A 106 -7.06 7.67 12.00
CA ASP A 106 -6.76 8.39 13.25
C ASP A 106 -5.52 9.29 13.09
N ARG A 107 -4.43 8.81 12.49
CA ARG A 107 -3.24 9.64 12.23
C ARG A 107 -3.52 10.78 11.26
N MET A 108 -4.42 10.59 10.30
CA MET A 108 -4.88 11.68 9.43
C MET A 108 -5.68 12.72 10.21
N ARG A 109 -6.54 12.27 11.14
CA ARG A 109 -7.29 13.16 12.03
C ARG A 109 -6.37 13.98 12.93
N GLU A 110 -5.32 13.38 13.48
CA GLU A 110 -4.30 14.07 14.27
C GLU A 110 -3.60 15.20 13.48
N LYS A 111 -3.47 15.03 12.16
CA LYS A 111 -2.97 16.05 11.23
C LYS A 111 -4.05 17.07 10.79
N GLY A 112 -5.24 17.04 11.39
CA GLY A 112 -6.38 17.92 11.06
C GLY A 112 -7.17 17.51 9.81
N ILE A 113 -6.94 16.31 9.28
CA ILE A 113 -7.59 15.81 8.06
C ILE A 113 -8.65 14.78 8.43
N TYR A 114 -9.91 15.16 8.26
CA TYR A 114 -11.04 14.29 8.55
C TYR A 114 -11.48 13.55 7.27
N LEU A 115 -11.38 12.23 7.30
CA LEU A 115 -11.75 11.34 6.21
C LEU A 115 -13.11 10.69 6.48
N LYS A 116 -14.01 10.75 5.50
CA LYS A 116 -15.20 9.90 5.47
C LYS A 116 -14.87 8.54 4.82
N PRO A 117 -15.57 7.45 5.16
CA PRO A 117 -15.30 6.14 4.58
C PRO A 117 -15.30 6.13 3.04
N ASP A 118 -16.25 6.83 2.41
CA ASP A 118 -16.38 6.91 0.96
C ASP A 118 -15.32 7.79 0.26
N GLU A 119 -14.48 8.48 1.04
CA GLU A 119 -13.31 9.22 0.56
C GLU A 119 -12.03 8.38 0.59
N ILE A 120 -12.10 7.12 1.05
CA ILE A 120 -10.97 6.20 1.19
C ILE A 120 -11.08 5.11 0.13
N MET A 121 -10.01 4.94 -0.64
CA MET A 121 -9.82 3.78 -1.50
C MET A 121 -8.80 2.83 -0.86
N PHE A 122 -9.13 1.55 -0.76
CA PHE A 122 -8.22 0.52 -0.26
C PHE A 122 -7.95 -0.51 -1.36
N ILE A 123 -6.67 -0.78 -1.61
CA ILE A 123 -6.21 -1.69 -2.66
C ILE A 123 -5.39 -2.80 -2.01
N ASP A 124 -5.78 -4.03 -2.28
CA ASP A 124 -5.14 -5.24 -1.73
C ASP A 124 -5.29 -6.37 -2.77
N ASP A 125 -4.31 -7.27 -2.87
CA ASP A 125 -4.39 -8.43 -3.76
C ASP A 125 -5.37 -9.50 -3.24
N ARG A 126 -5.82 -9.40 -1.99
CA ARG A 126 -6.66 -10.40 -1.34
C ARG A 126 -7.99 -9.82 -0.86
N ARG A 127 -9.06 -10.22 -1.55
CA ARG A 127 -10.45 -9.87 -1.19
C ARG A 127 -10.87 -10.21 0.24
N VAL A 128 -10.22 -11.20 0.87
CA VAL A 128 -10.52 -11.63 2.24
C VAL A 128 -10.41 -10.48 3.27
N HIS A 129 -9.62 -9.46 2.96
CA HIS A 129 -9.44 -8.30 3.84
C HIS A 129 -10.60 -7.31 3.80
N PHE A 130 -11.49 -7.37 2.79
CA PHE A 130 -12.52 -6.34 2.58
C PHE A 130 -13.74 -6.48 3.49
N GLY A 131 -14.13 -7.70 3.85
CA GLY A 131 -15.32 -7.94 4.67
C GLY A 131 -15.27 -7.21 6.01
N ASN A 132 -14.17 -7.34 6.74
CA ASN A 132 -13.98 -6.62 8.01
C ASN A 132 -13.81 -5.11 7.79
N THR A 133 -13.16 -4.69 6.71
CA THR A 133 -13.04 -3.26 6.36
C THR A 133 -14.42 -2.64 6.20
N TRP A 134 -15.34 -3.27 5.46
CA TRP A 134 -16.71 -2.78 5.31
C TRP A 134 -17.51 -2.85 6.61
N LEU A 135 -17.38 -3.95 7.36
CA LEU A 135 -18.09 -4.15 8.61
C LEU A 135 -17.75 -3.07 9.65
N TYR A 136 -16.47 -2.75 9.82
CA TYR A 136 -16.01 -1.87 10.89
C TYR A 136 -15.80 -0.43 10.47
N LEU A 137 -15.49 -0.16 9.21
CA LEU A 137 -15.13 1.19 8.74
C LEU A 137 -16.14 1.79 7.76
N GLY A 138 -17.18 1.04 7.38
CA GLY A 138 -18.24 1.52 6.50
C GLY A 138 -17.87 1.46 5.02
N ASN A 139 -18.37 2.41 4.22
CA ASN A 139 -18.35 2.34 2.75
C ASN A 139 -17.01 2.72 2.11
N ILE A 140 -15.91 2.10 2.56
CA ILE A 140 -14.59 2.22 1.94
C ILE A 140 -14.60 1.55 0.55
N LYS A 141 -14.02 2.25 -0.44
CA LYS A 141 -13.88 1.74 -1.82
C LYS A 141 -12.74 0.72 -1.88
N CYS A 142 -13.06 -0.54 -1.60
CA CYS A 142 -12.09 -1.63 -1.71
C CYS A 142 -12.02 -2.16 -3.15
N LEU A 143 -10.82 -2.31 -3.69
CA LEU A 143 -10.56 -2.85 -5.02
C LEU A 143 -9.49 -3.94 -4.95
N GLU A 144 -9.79 -5.10 -5.51
CA GLU A 144 -8.88 -6.24 -5.56
C GLU A 144 -7.85 -6.08 -6.68
N MET A 145 -6.56 -6.05 -6.32
CA MET A 145 -5.48 -6.04 -7.29
C MET A 145 -5.46 -7.38 -8.06
N TRP A 146 -5.18 -7.29 -9.36
CA TRP A 146 -5.21 -8.40 -10.33
C TRP A 146 -6.61 -8.97 -10.64
N SER A 147 -7.68 -8.35 -10.11
CA SER A 147 -9.07 -8.67 -10.44
C SER A 147 -9.85 -7.43 -10.86
N ASP A 148 -10.09 -6.50 -9.92
CA ASP A 148 -10.76 -5.23 -10.20
C ASP A 148 -9.83 -4.21 -10.88
N ILE A 149 -8.52 -4.37 -10.64
CA ILE A 149 -7.41 -3.57 -11.15
C ILE A 149 -6.39 -4.52 -11.78
N ILE A 150 -6.19 -4.48 -13.09
CA ILE A 150 -5.29 -5.41 -13.80
C ILE A 150 -3.87 -4.88 -14.00
N HIS A 151 -3.67 -3.57 -13.84
CA HIS A 151 -2.36 -2.91 -13.83
C HIS A 151 -2.44 -1.60 -13.02
N HIS A 152 -1.32 -1.13 -12.49
CA HIS A 152 -1.30 -0.02 -11.54
C HIS A 152 -1.91 1.29 -12.07
N LYS A 153 -1.68 1.67 -13.33
CA LYS A 153 -2.28 2.90 -13.87
C LYS A 153 -3.81 2.91 -13.85
N GLN A 154 -4.47 1.75 -13.86
CA GLN A 154 -5.93 1.68 -13.80
C GLN A 154 -6.48 2.25 -12.48
N ILE A 155 -5.67 2.33 -11.42
CA ILE A 155 -6.04 3.02 -10.16
C ILE A 155 -6.45 4.48 -10.44
N LEU A 156 -5.71 5.17 -11.32
CA LEU A 156 -5.97 6.57 -11.67
C LEU A 156 -7.33 6.75 -12.37
N GLU A 157 -7.77 5.75 -13.13
CA GLU A 157 -9.07 5.72 -13.79
C GLU A 157 -10.20 5.45 -12.80
N LYS A 158 -9.99 4.49 -11.89
CA LYS A 158 -10.96 4.13 -10.84
C LYS A 158 -11.25 5.32 -9.93
N ILE A 159 -10.23 6.11 -9.56
CA ILE A 159 -10.40 7.31 -8.74
C ILE A 159 -11.37 8.31 -9.38
N LYS A 160 -11.35 8.45 -10.71
CA LYS A 160 -12.25 9.39 -11.43
C LYS A 160 -13.69 8.89 -11.55
N SER A 161 -13.90 7.61 -11.28
CA SER A 161 -15.20 6.94 -11.42
C SER A 161 -16.00 6.92 -10.10
N PHE A 162 -15.43 7.41 -8.99
CA PHE A 162 -16.04 7.49 -7.65
C PHE A 162 -16.19 8.93 -7.16
#